data_AF-A0A3N5PXU3-F1
#
_entry.id   AF-A0A3N5PXU3-F1
#
_cell.length_a   1.000
_cell.length_b   1.000
_cell.length_c   1.000
_cell.angle_alpha   90.00
_cell.angle_beta   90.00
_cell.angle_gamma   90.00
#
_symmetry.space_group_name_H-M   'P 1'
#
loop_
_entity.id
_entity.type
_entity.pdbx_description
1 polymer ?
#
loop_
_entity_poly.entity_id
_entity_poly.type
_entity_poly.pdbx_seq_one_letter_code
_entity_poly.pdbx_strand_id
1 'polypeptide(L)'
;HLLIEKPIAYNVDEAKTLIDAAHKANVKLMVGHIERFNPAVIALKKHLADRELGYVFQVEARRQGPLPERVNDVGVVVDLAVHDLDIMRYVTQAEIIRVYAETENGIHSKKEDILSGVVRLSNGTIGTLLINWITPTKIREFLATGEGGMFKVDYLTQDLFFYENPKGNGMEWETLRILRGVSEGRMVRYPIVKKEPLRAEHEAFFTAVRGEAPVPISGQDGLRALELAQIVIDSGYEHQLKMCQ
;
A
#
# COMPACT_ATOMS: atom_id res chain seq x y z
N HIS A 1 -24.08 -0.20 -13.20
CA HIS A 1 -22.83 0.27 -12.57
C HIS A 1 -22.45 -0.70 -11.47
N LEU A 2 -21.16 -0.88 -11.19
CA LEU A 2 -20.63 -1.89 -10.27
C LEU A 2 -19.59 -1.25 -9.35
N LEU A 3 -19.73 -1.47 -8.04
CA LEU A 3 -18.66 -1.33 -7.06
C LEU A 3 -18.41 -2.74 -6.51
N ILE A 4 -17.19 -3.25 -6.70
CA ILE A 4 -16.81 -4.62 -6.35
C ILE A 4 -15.73 -4.55 -5.30
N GLU A 5 -15.93 -5.26 -4.19
CA GLU A 5 -14.92 -5.39 -3.15
C GLU A 5 -13.63 -6.01 -3.68
N LYS A 6 -12.50 -5.71 -3.03
CA LYS A 6 -11.23 -6.34 -3.38
C LYS A 6 -11.19 -7.81 -2.91
N PRO A 7 -10.52 -8.72 -3.64
CA PRO A 7 -9.98 -8.53 -4.98
C PRO A 7 -11.10 -8.46 -6.03
N ILE A 8 -10.83 -7.80 -7.17
CA ILE A 8 -11.80 -7.60 -8.26
C ILE A 8 -12.47 -8.89 -8.76
N ALA A 9 -11.76 -10.02 -8.71
CA ALA A 9 -12.24 -11.35 -9.08
C ALA A 9 -11.37 -12.43 -8.41
N TYR A 10 -11.72 -13.70 -8.58
CA TYR A 10 -10.96 -14.83 -8.04
C TYR A 10 -9.62 -15.02 -8.74
N ASN A 11 -9.54 -14.76 -10.05
CA ASN A 11 -8.32 -14.86 -10.85
C ASN A 11 -8.24 -13.74 -11.90
N VAL A 12 -7.08 -13.62 -12.53
CA VAL A 12 -6.76 -12.58 -13.53
C VAL A 12 -7.67 -12.65 -14.77
N ASP A 13 -8.04 -13.85 -15.23
CA ASP A 13 -8.85 -14.02 -16.44
C ASP A 13 -10.32 -13.62 -16.21
N GLU A 14 -10.85 -13.95 -15.03
CA GLU A 14 -12.17 -13.47 -14.59
C GLU A 14 -12.19 -11.96 -14.41
N ALA A 15 -11.12 -11.38 -13.85
CA ALA A 15 -10.98 -9.93 -13.71
C ALA A 15 -11.00 -9.23 -15.09
N LYS A 16 -10.24 -9.75 -16.07
CA LYS A 16 -10.25 -9.25 -17.45
C LYS A 16 -11.63 -9.35 -18.08
N THR A 17 -12.29 -10.51 -17.93
CA THR A 17 -13.64 -10.76 -18.44
C THR A 17 -14.66 -9.77 -17.86
N LEU A 18 -14.59 -9.51 -16.55
CA LEU A 18 -15.43 -8.56 -15.84
C LEU A 18 -15.23 -7.12 -16.34
N ILE A 19 -13.98 -6.70 -16.51
CA ILE A 19 -13.62 -5.38 -17.04
C ILE A 19 -14.16 -5.20 -18.46
N ASP A 20 -13.95 -6.18 -19.33
CA ASP A 20 -14.44 -6.17 -20.71
C ASP A 20 -15.97 -6.11 -20.77
N ALA A 21 -16.65 -6.86 -19.90
CA ALA A 21 -18.11 -6.84 -19.81
C ALA A 21 -18.62 -5.46 -19.37
N ALA A 22 -17.99 -4.85 -18.35
CA ALA A 22 -18.34 -3.51 -17.88
C ALA A 22 -18.13 -2.45 -18.97
N HIS A 23 -17.03 -2.55 -19.73
CA HIS A 23 -16.73 -1.67 -20.85
C HIS A 23 -17.77 -1.83 -21.98
N LYS A 24 -18.08 -3.06 -22.40
CA LYS A 24 -19.10 -3.35 -23.44
C LYS A 24 -20.50 -2.86 -23.04
N ALA A 25 -20.83 -2.94 -21.74
CA ALA A 25 -22.10 -2.45 -21.21
C ALA A 25 -22.11 -0.92 -20.99
N ASN A 26 -20.99 -0.22 -21.22
CA ASN A 26 -20.81 1.21 -20.94
C ASN A 26 -21.22 1.61 -19.50
N VAL A 27 -20.88 0.76 -18.53
CA VAL A 27 -21.14 1.02 -17.10
C VAL A 27 -19.86 1.37 -16.37
N LYS A 28 -20.00 2.17 -15.31
CA LYS A 28 -18.88 2.42 -14.38
C LYS A 28 -18.61 1.15 -13.55
N LEU A 29 -17.33 0.76 -13.48
CA LEU A 29 -16.80 -0.31 -12.63
C LEU A 29 -15.74 0.30 -11.72
N MET A 30 -15.93 0.16 -10.41
CA MET A 30 -15.00 0.58 -9.37
C MET A 30 -14.60 -0.59 -8.48
N VAL A 31 -13.35 -0.63 -8.03
CA VAL A 31 -12.84 -1.65 -7.10
C VAL A 31 -12.66 -1.07 -5.70
N GLY A 32 -13.02 -1.83 -4.68
CA GLY A 32 -13.01 -1.46 -3.26
C GLY A 32 -11.63 -1.38 -2.61
N HIS A 33 -10.68 -0.64 -3.20
CA HIS A 33 -9.39 -0.35 -2.56
C HIS A 33 -9.54 0.81 -1.56
N ILE A 34 -10.25 0.51 -0.47
CA ILE A 34 -10.68 1.45 0.55
C ILE A 34 -9.54 2.32 1.14
N GLU A 35 -8.32 1.79 1.21
CA GLU A 35 -7.17 2.52 1.79
C GLU A 35 -6.76 3.74 0.96
N ARG A 36 -7.11 3.80 -0.35
CA ARG A 36 -6.93 5.03 -1.16
C ARG A 36 -7.82 6.18 -0.68
N PHE A 37 -8.88 5.90 0.07
CA PHE A 37 -9.77 6.88 0.70
C PHE A 37 -9.38 7.23 2.14
N ASN A 38 -8.33 6.60 2.70
CA ASN A 38 -7.81 6.96 4.01
C ASN A 38 -7.20 8.38 3.96
N PRO A 39 -7.67 9.33 4.78
CA PRO A 39 -7.18 10.72 4.75
C PRO A 39 -5.66 10.84 4.94
N ALA A 40 -5.04 9.96 5.73
CA ALA A 40 -3.60 9.95 5.93
C ALA A 40 -2.83 9.54 4.68
N VAL A 41 -3.35 8.57 3.91
CA VAL A 41 -2.77 8.14 2.63
C VAL A 41 -2.91 9.24 1.58
N ILE A 42 -4.09 9.88 1.51
CA ILE A 42 -4.33 11.01 0.59
C ILE A 42 -3.35 12.14 0.87
N ALA A 43 -3.17 12.49 2.15
CA ALA A 43 -2.21 13.50 2.58
C ALA A 43 -0.77 13.09 2.23
N LEU A 44 -0.37 11.85 2.53
CA LEU A 44 0.96 11.32 2.17
C LEU A 44 1.22 11.48 0.67
N LYS A 45 0.30 11.02 -0.18
CA LYS A 45 0.45 11.14 -1.63
C LYS A 45 0.66 12.58 -2.07
N LYS A 46 -0.05 13.53 -1.46
CA LYS A 46 0.13 14.96 -1.74
C LYS A 46 1.54 15.44 -1.38
N HIS A 47 2.02 15.14 -0.17
CA HIS A 47 3.38 15.54 0.26
C HIS A 47 4.48 14.92 -0.62
N LEU A 48 4.29 13.67 -1.09
CA LEU A 48 5.22 13.05 -2.03
C LEU A 48 5.18 13.73 -3.41
N ALA A 49 3.99 14.09 -3.91
CA ALA A 49 3.82 14.83 -5.16
C ALA A 49 4.45 16.23 -5.09
N ASP A 50 4.36 16.89 -3.93
CA ASP A 50 4.98 18.19 -3.63
C ASP A 50 6.51 18.08 -3.43
N ARG A 51 7.09 16.88 -3.58
CA ARG A 51 8.53 16.56 -3.47
C ARG A 51 9.14 16.89 -2.11
N GLU A 52 8.36 16.83 -1.03
CA GLU A 52 8.88 17.12 0.33
C GLU A 52 9.94 16.12 0.79
N LEU A 53 9.94 14.90 0.24
CA LEU A 53 10.99 13.91 0.46
C LEU A 53 12.14 13.97 -0.54
N GLY A 54 12.08 14.82 -1.57
CA GLY A 54 12.98 14.71 -2.72
C GLY A 54 12.85 13.33 -3.37
N TYR A 55 13.97 12.64 -3.55
CA TYR A 55 13.96 11.24 -3.99
C TYR A 55 13.49 10.29 -2.87
N VAL A 56 12.49 9.46 -3.17
CA VAL A 56 11.98 8.43 -2.24
C VAL A 56 12.81 7.16 -2.38
N PHE A 57 13.65 6.88 -1.39
CA PHE A 57 14.51 5.70 -1.36
C PHE A 57 13.71 4.42 -1.11
N GLN A 58 12.81 4.48 -0.12
CA GLN A 58 12.14 3.31 0.40
C GLN A 58 10.69 3.60 0.78
N VAL A 59 9.83 2.61 0.57
CA VAL A 59 8.51 2.52 1.19
C VAL A 59 8.37 1.21 1.96
N GLU A 60 7.64 1.23 3.07
CA GLU A 60 7.42 0.03 3.88
C GLU A 60 5.95 -0.09 4.23
N ALA A 61 5.38 -1.28 4.11
CA ALA A 61 4.04 -1.58 4.59
C ALA A 61 4.07 -2.67 5.64
N ARG A 62 3.48 -2.37 6.80
CA ARG A 62 3.36 -3.29 7.93
C ARG A 62 1.89 -3.51 8.21
N ARG A 63 1.41 -4.71 7.92
CA ARG A 63 0.00 -5.10 8.08
C ARG A 63 -0.08 -6.41 8.86
N GLN A 64 -0.06 -6.30 10.18
CA GLN A 64 0.04 -7.43 11.10
C GLN A 64 -1.09 -7.43 12.12
N GLY A 65 -1.50 -8.58 12.59
CA GLY A 65 -2.56 -8.68 13.59
C GLY A 65 -2.91 -10.13 13.89
N PRO A 66 -3.81 -10.38 14.86
CA PRO A 66 -4.20 -11.72 15.24
C PRO A 66 -5.02 -12.40 14.14
N LEU A 67 -5.02 -13.73 14.15
CA LEU A 67 -5.69 -14.57 13.16
C LEU A 67 -7.20 -14.31 13.20
N PRO A 68 -7.86 -13.97 12.09
CA PRO A 68 -9.29 -13.76 12.08
C PRO A 68 -10.04 -15.09 12.21
N GLU A 69 -11.15 -15.10 12.94
CA GLU A 69 -11.98 -16.31 13.15
C GLU A 69 -12.57 -16.90 11.84
N ARG A 70 -12.58 -16.13 10.74
CA ARG A 70 -13.30 -16.45 9.49
C ARG A 70 -12.42 -16.79 8.29
N VAL A 71 -11.11 -16.93 8.43
CA VAL A 71 -10.24 -17.25 7.28
C VAL A 71 -10.08 -18.75 7.13
N ASN A 72 -10.70 -19.34 6.09
CA ASN A 72 -10.59 -20.77 5.82
C ASN A 72 -10.03 -21.11 4.42
N ASP A 73 -10.07 -20.17 3.48
CA ASP A 73 -9.84 -20.43 2.04
C ASP A 73 -8.96 -19.40 1.32
N VAL A 74 -8.60 -18.28 1.94
CA VAL A 74 -7.77 -17.22 1.35
C VAL A 74 -6.52 -17.00 2.20
N GLY A 75 -5.38 -16.79 1.55
CA GLY A 75 -4.11 -16.50 2.22
C GLY A 75 -3.89 -15.00 2.45
N VAL A 76 -2.91 -14.68 3.29
CA VAL A 76 -2.66 -13.30 3.73
C VAL A 76 -2.31 -12.36 2.57
N VAL A 77 -1.75 -12.88 1.48
CA VAL A 77 -1.35 -12.04 0.34
C VAL A 77 -2.57 -11.45 -0.35
N VAL A 78 -3.56 -12.28 -0.69
CA VAL A 78 -4.77 -11.83 -1.40
C VAL A 78 -5.68 -11.01 -0.50
N ASP A 79 -5.80 -11.37 0.78
CA ASP A 79 -6.70 -10.64 1.68
C ASP A 79 -6.10 -9.31 2.16
N LEU A 80 -4.82 -9.31 2.56
CA LEU A 80 -4.17 -8.17 3.18
C LEU A 80 -3.20 -7.45 2.25
N ALA A 81 -2.25 -8.16 1.63
CA ALA A 81 -1.16 -7.54 0.89
C ALA A 81 -1.59 -6.78 -0.37
N VAL A 82 -2.71 -7.18 -0.99
CA VAL A 82 -3.34 -6.48 -2.12
C VAL A 82 -3.56 -4.99 -1.83
N HIS A 83 -3.92 -4.62 -0.59
CA HIS A 83 -4.04 -3.21 -0.21
C HIS A 83 -2.69 -2.49 -0.28
N ASP A 84 -1.66 -3.08 0.29
CA ASP A 84 -0.37 -2.40 0.43
C ASP A 84 0.41 -2.35 -0.89
N LEU A 85 0.26 -3.38 -1.75
CA LEU A 85 0.76 -3.37 -3.14
C LEU A 85 0.12 -2.23 -3.95
N ASP A 86 -1.20 -2.06 -3.80
CA ASP A 86 -1.92 -0.96 -4.41
C ASP A 86 -1.45 0.41 -3.87
N ILE A 87 -1.32 0.54 -2.55
CA ILE A 87 -0.91 1.79 -1.91
C ILE A 87 0.52 2.18 -2.30
N MET A 88 1.46 1.23 -2.36
CA MET A 88 2.82 1.49 -2.84
C MET A 88 2.79 2.15 -4.21
N ARG A 89 2.05 1.59 -5.17
CA ARG A 89 1.88 2.17 -6.51
C ARG A 89 1.19 3.54 -6.47
N TYR A 90 0.11 3.62 -5.69
CA TYR A 90 -0.72 4.82 -5.59
C TYR A 90 0.03 6.03 -5.02
N VAL A 91 0.83 5.88 -3.96
CA VAL A 91 1.51 7.02 -3.33
C VAL A 91 2.80 7.40 -4.06
N THR A 92 3.52 6.41 -4.61
CA THR A 92 4.78 6.65 -5.34
C THR A 92 4.57 7.04 -6.80
N GLN A 93 3.38 6.77 -7.36
CA GLN A 93 3.09 6.90 -8.79
C GLN A 93 4.06 6.09 -9.66
N ALA A 94 4.52 4.94 -9.17
CA ALA A 94 5.44 4.03 -9.85
C ALA A 94 4.93 2.59 -9.82
N GLU A 95 5.32 1.80 -10.83
CA GLU A 95 4.91 0.40 -10.94
C GLU A 95 5.90 -0.51 -10.21
N ILE A 96 5.39 -1.55 -9.56
CA ILE A 96 6.24 -2.64 -9.08
C ILE A 96 6.68 -3.44 -10.31
N ILE A 97 7.99 -3.61 -10.48
CA ILE A 97 8.62 -4.27 -11.63
C ILE A 97 9.33 -5.57 -11.26
N ARG A 98 9.59 -5.79 -9.97
CA ARG A 98 10.32 -6.96 -9.47
C ARG A 98 9.96 -7.24 -8.02
N VAL A 99 9.79 -8.51 -7.69
CA VAL A 99 9.40 -9.00 -6.36
C VAL A 99 10.32 -10.14 -5.94
N TYR A 100 10.71 -10.16 -4.68
CA TYR A 100 11.15 -11.36 -3.98
C TYR A 100 10.34 -11.47 -2.69
N ALA A 101 9.80 -12.63 -2.38
CA ALA A 101 8.99 -12.87 -1.20
C ALA A 101 9.32 -14.22 -0.57
N GLU A 102 9.04 -14.29 0.73
CA GLU A 102 9.00 -15.50 1.53
C GLU A 102 7.62 -15.58 2.18
N THR A 103 7.01 -16.76 2.12
CA THR A 103 5.71 -17.03 2.74
C THR A 103 5.80 -18.24 3.65
N GLU A 104 5.07 -18.20 4.75
CA GLU A 104 5.00 -19.32 5.69
C GLU A 104 3.56 -19.59 6.13
N ASN A 105 3.30 -20.86 6.42
CA ASN A 105 2.03 -21.34 6.96
C ASN A 105 2.25 -21.55 8.46
N GLY A 106 1.77 -20.62 9.29
CA GLY A 106 2.03 -20.63 10.72
C GLY A 106 0.99 -21.44 11.51
N ILE A 107 -0.28 -21.21 11.22
CA ILE A 107 -1.44 -21.77 11.93
C ILE A 107 -2.46 -22.32 10.91
N HIS A 108 -2.68 -21.61 9.81
CA HIS A 108 -3.49 -22.07 8.69
C HIS A 108 -2.64 -22.97 7.78
N SER A 109 -3.04 -24.24 7.63
CA SER A 109 -2.23 -25.21 6.89
C SER A 109 -2.45 -25.19 5.38
N LYS A 110 -3.49 -24.52 4.89
CA LYS A 110 -3.87 -24.56 3.45
C LYS A 110 -3.33 -23.39 2.66
N LYS A 111 -3.10 -22.25 3.31
CA LYS A 111 -2.67 -20.98 2.71
C LYS A 111 -1.68 -20.28 3.63
N GLU A 112 -0.97 -19.31 3.07
CA GLU A 112 0.07 -18.56 3.76
C GLU A 112 -0.52 -17.60 4.80
N ASP A 113 0.03 -17.63 6.02
CA ASP A 113 -0.33 -16.72 7.12
C ASP A 113 0.63 -15.55 7.26
N ILE A 114 1.83 -15.70 6.69
CA ILE A 114 2.94 -14.76 6.80
C ILE A 114 3.45 -14.48 5.39
N LEU A 115 3.69 -13.20 5.13
CA LEU A 115 4.43 -12.69 3.99
C LEU A 115 5.52 -11.75 4.49
N SER A 116 6.76 -12.03 4.09
CA SER A 116 7.86 -11.06 4.12
C SER A 116 8.38 -10.88 2.70
N GLY A 117 8.40 -9.65 2.19
CA GLY A 117 8.78 -9.43 0.80
C GLY A 117 9.51 -8.11 0.56
N VAL A 118 10.31 -8.08 -0.49
CA VAL A 118 10.98 -6.90 -1.01
C VAL A 118 10.60 -6.71 -2.48
N VAL A 119 10.24 -5.49 -2.84
CA VAL A 119 9.85 -5.12 -4.20
C VAL A 119 10.72 -3.99 -4.73
N ARG A 120 10.86 -3.91 -6.05
CA ARG A 120 11.48 -2.78 -6.74
C ARG A 120 10.42 -2.08 -7.58
N LEU A 121 10.34 -0.76 -7.43
CA LEU A 121 9.48 0.07 -8.25
C LEU A 121 10.26 0.64 -9.45
N SER A 122 9.53 1.00 -10.52
CA SER A 122 10.09 1.48 -11.79
C SER A 122 10.87 2.79 -11.67
N ASN A 123 10.56 3.60 -10.65
CA ASN A 123 11.28 4.84 -10.33
C ASN A 123 12.55 4.61 -9.49
N GLY A 124 12.85 3.36 -9.12
CA GLY A 124 14.01 3.01 -8.30
C GLY A 124 13.74 2.96 -6.79
N THR A 125 12.52 3.22 -6.32
CA THR A 125 12.15 3.03 -4.91
C THR A 125 12.16 1.54 -4.55
N ILE A 126 12.63 1.22 -3.35
CA ILE A 126 12.57 -0.13 -2.76
C ILE A 126 11.33 -0.21 -1.87
N GLY A 127 10.53 -1.27 -2.02
CA GLY A 127 9.39 -1.52 -1.13
C GLY A 127 9.65 -2.72 -0.23
N THR A 128 9.21 -2.66 1.03
CA THR A 128 9.23 -3.81 1.95
C THR A 128 7.82 -4.10 2.44
N LEU A 129 7.46 -5.39 2.45
CA LEU A 129 6.16 -5.90 2.91
C LEU A 129 6.39 -6.80 4.13
N LEU A 130 5.77 -6.47 5.25
CA LEU A 130 5.73 -7.33 6.45
C LEU A 130 4.27 -7.52 6.89
N ILE A 131 3.67 -8.61 6.44
CA ILE A 131 2.23 -8.81 6.47
C ILE A 131 1.93 -10.18 7.07
N ASN A 132 1.11 -10.26 8.12
CA ASN A 132 0.76 -11.54 8.73
C ASN A 132 -0.52 -11.49 9.59
N TRP A 133 -1.00 -12.69 9.92
CA TRP A 133 -2.10 -12.94 10.87
C TRP A 133 -1.67 -13.54 12.22
N ILE A 134 -0.37 -13.55 12.53
CA ILE A 134 0.14 -14.22 13.73
C ILE A 134 0.59 -13.25 14.82
N THR A 135 0.77 -11.97 14.49
CA THR A 135 1.20 -10.96 15.45
C THR A 135 0.06 -10.65 16.44
N PRO A 136 0.29 -10.73 17.77
CA PRO A 136 -0.78 -10.58 18.77
C PRO A 136 -1.31 -9.14 18.89
N THR A 137 -0.66 -8.17 18.25
CA THR A 137 -1.05 -6.75 18.22
C THR A 137 -1.40 -6.31 16.81
N LYS A 138 -2.38 -5.41 16.70
CA LYS A 138 -2.76 -4.83 15.40
C LYS A 138 -1.74 -3.75 15.00
N ILE A 139 -1.09 -3.96 13.87
CA ILE A 139 -0.18 -3.00 13.24
C ILE A 139 -0.71 -2.73 11.83
N ARG A 140 -0.92 -1.45 11.51
CA ARG A 140 -1.28 -0.97 10.17
C ARG A 140 -0.52 0.32 9.92
N GLU A 141 0.66 0.20 9.34
CA GLU A 141 1.55 1.33 9.09
C GLU A 141 2.03 1.33 7.65
N PHE A 142 2.21 2.53 7.10
CA PHE A 142 2.93 2.73 5.85
C PHE A 142 3.98 3.82 6.04
N LEU A 143 5.21 3.55 5.64
CA LEU A 143 6.32 4.47 5.77
C LEU A 143 6.86 4.83 4.38
N ALA A 144 7.28 6.07 4.21
CA ALA A 144 7.99 6.53 3.03
C ALA A 144 9.22 7.32 3.48
N THR A 145 10.40 6.85 3.09
CA THR A 145 11.69 7.44 3.47
C THR A 145 12.40 7.97 2.24
N GLY A 146 12.87 9.20 2.33
CA GLY A 146 13.59 9.89 1.26
C GLY A 146 14.65 10.83 1.80
N GLU A 147 15.15 11.72 0.94
CA GLU A 147 16.19 12.69 1.27
C GLU A 147 15.79 13.61 2.42
N GLY A 148 14.54 14.11 2.39
CA GLY A 148 14.02 15.07 3.36
C GLY A 148 13.73 14.49 4.75
N GLY A 149 13.59 13.17 4.87
CA GLY A 149 13.13 12.53 6.10
C GLY A 149 12.26 11.31 5.83
N MET A 150 11.31 11.08 6.73
CA MET A 150 10.40 9.95 6.68
C MET A 150 8.98 10.37 7.01
N PHE A 151 8.04 10.03 6.14
CA PHE A 151 6.62 10.05 6.49
C PHE A 151 6.19 8.70 7.06
N LYS A 152 5.31 8.73 8.06
CA LYS A 152 4.67 7.55 8.65
C LYS A 152 3.16 7.77 8.71
N VAL A 153 2.42 6.88 8.04
CA VAL A 153 0.97 6.75 8.12
C VAL A 153 0.63 5.66 9.14
N ASP A 154 -0.30 5.96 10.04
CA ASP A 154 -1.04 4.96 10.82
C ASP A 154 -2.45 4.87 10.25
N TYR A 155 -2.76 3.73 9.61
CA TYR A 155 -4.07 3.56 8.96
C TYR A 155 -5.22 3.49 9.97
N LEU A 156 -4.98 2.96 11.18
CA LEU A 156 -6.02 2.78 12.21
C LEU A 156 -6.44 4.12 12.80
N THR A 157 -5.47 4.98 13.11
CA THR A 157 -5.75 6.29 13.69
C THR A 157 -5.99 7.38 12.65
N GLN A 158 -5.68 7.10 11.38
CA GLN A 158 -5.69 8.05 10.26
C GLN A 158 -4.74 9.23 10.49
N ASP A 159 -3.62 8.97 11.13
CA ASP A 159 -2.59 9.97 11.41
C ASP A 159 -1.47 9.91 10.37
N LEU A 160 -0.92 11.08 10.05
CA LEU A 160 0.30 11.24 9.28
C LEU A 160 1.34 11.98 10.12
N PHE A 161 2.52 11.40 10.23
CA PHE A 161 3.68 11.97 10.88
C PHE A 161 4.79 12.19 9.86
N PHE A 162 5.58 13.24 10.07
CA PHE A 162 6.83 13.48 9.36
C PHE A 162 7.97 13.60 10.36
N TYR A 163 9.03 12.85 10.12
CA TYR A 163 10.27 12.87 10.87
C TYR A 163 11.33 13.45 9.95
N GLU A 164 11.75 14.69 10.24
CA GLU A 164 12.74 15.39 9.42
C GLU A 164 14.14 14.78 9.64
N ASN A 165 14.87 14.51 8.55
CA ASN A 165 16.28 14.19 8.68
C ASN A 165 17.03 15.43 9.16
N PRO A 166 17.98 15.31 10.10
CA PRO A 166 18.78 16.46 10.49
C PRO A 166 19.57 16.99 9.29
N LYS A 167 19.34 18.25 8.90
CA LYS A 167 20.08 18.88 7.82
C LYS A 167 21.54 19.07 8.24
N GLY A 168 22.44 18.25 7.71
CA GLY A 168 23.88 18.39 7.87
C GLY A 168 24.43 19.50 6.98
N ASN A 169 24.14 20.76 7.29
CA ASN A 169 24.72 21.88 6.56
C ASN A 169 25.74 22.61 7.44
N GLY A 170 26.96 22.05 7.54
CA GLY A 170 28.14 22.73 8.08
C GLY A 170 29.07 21.84 8.92
N MET A 171 30.37 22.19 8.91
CA MET A 171 31.44 21.60 9.76
C MET A 171 31.07 21.57 11.25
N GLU A 172 30.21 22.49 11.67
CA GLU A 172 29.68 22.62 13.03
C GLU A 172 28.71 21.47 13.40
N TRP A 173 27.92 20.99 12.43
CA TRP A 173 26.96 19.88 12.61
C TRP A 173 27.65 18.52 12.66
N GLU A 174 28.75 18.37 11.94
CA GLU A 174 29.58 17.16 11.96
C GLU A 174 30.31 17.02 13.31
N THR A 175 30.80 18.14 13.84
CA THR A 175 31.38 18.22 15.18
C THR A 175 30.32 17.93 16.26
N LEU A 176 29.10 18.44 16.11
CA LEU A 176 27.97 18.15 17.01
C LEU A 176 27.50 16.68 16.92
N ARG A 177 27.51 16.05 15.74
CA ARG A 177 27.25 14.60 15.57
C ARG A 177 28.24 13.74 16.34
N ILE A 178 29.52 14.09 16.29
CA ILE A 178 30.59 13.37 16.99
C ILE A 178 30.44 13.51 18.51
N LEU A 179 30.03 14.70 18.99
CA LEU A 179 29.93 15.00 20.43
C LEU A 179 28.59 14.60 21.08
N ARG A 180 27.47 14.66 20.35
CA ARG A 180 26.10 14.47 20.88
C ARG A 180 25.40 13.20 20.39
N GLY A 181 26.02 12.45 19.48
CA GLY A 181 25.40 11.30 18.82
C GLY A 181 24.41 11.70 17.72
N VAL A 182 23.73 10.71 17.14
CA VAL A 182 22.69 10.92 16.12
C VAL A 182 21.41 11.35 16.83
N SER A 183 20.89 12.55 16.56
CA SER A 183 19.61 13.01 17.12
C SER A 183 18.48 12.82 16.11
N GLU A 184 17.30 12.45 16.59
CA GLU A 184 16.06 12.57 15.80
C GLU A 184 15.84 14.05 15.45
N GLY A 185 15.51 14.33 14.18
CA GLY A 185 15.14 15.68 13.77
C GLY A 185 13.75 16.07 14.27
N ARG A 186 13.22 17.17 13.72
CA ARG A 186 11.88 17.63 14.08
C ARG A 186 10.82 16.61 13.68
N MET A 187 9.91 16.30 14.60
CA MET A 187 8.71 15.51 14.31
C MET A 187 7.48 16.40 14.19
N VAL A 188 6.70 16.20 13.12
CA VAL A 188 5.45 16.92 12.85
C VAL A 188 4.32 15.89 12.72
N ARG A 189 3.23 16.09 13.46
CA ARG A 189 1.95 15.40 13.20
C ARG A 189 1.04 16.33 12.43
N TYR A 190 0.61 15.92 11.25
CA TYR A 190 -0.27 16.77 10.43
C TYR A 190 -1.70 16.75 10.97
N PRO A 191 -2.38 17.92 11.02
CA PRO A 191 -3.78 17.99 11.41
C PRO A 191 -4.65 17.47 10.26
N ILE A 192 -4.95 16.18 10.28
CA ILE A 192 -5.79 15.53 9.27
C ILE A 192 -7.22 15.41 9.79
N VAL A 193 -8.18 15.90 9.00
CA VAL A 193 -9.60 15.70 9.28
C VAL A 193 -9.95 14.25 9.00
N LYS A 194 -10.34 13.52 10.05
CA LYS A 194 -10.75 12.12 9.96
C LYS A 194 -12.01 11.98 9.13
N LYS A 195 -12.04 10.96 8.29
CA LYS A 195 -13.18 10.62 7.44
C LYS A 195 -13.27 9.11 7.37
N GLU A 196 -14.49 8.59 7.51
CA GLU A 196 -14.76 7.17 7.31
C GLU A 196 -14.45 6.78 5.84
N PRO A 197 -13.44 5.93 5.58
CA PRO A 197 -13.02 5.62 4.22
C PRO A 197 -14.10 4.92 3.39
N LEU A 198 -14.86 4.00 3.99
CA LEU A 198 -15.94 3.27 3.31
C LEU A 198 -17.05 4.21 2.82
N ARG A 199 -17.44 5.18 3.67
CA ARG A 199 -18.37 6.22 3.27
C ARG A 199 -17.82 7.07 2.14
N ALA A 200 -16.55 7.48 2.23
CA ALA A 200 -15.90 8.27 1.20
C ALA A 200 -15.82 7.53 -0.16
N GLU A 201 -15.58 6.23 -0.12
CA GLU A 201 -15.58 5.34 -1.29
C GLU A 201 -16.95 5.31 -1.98
N HIS A 202 -18.02 5.06 -1.22
CA HIS A 202 -19.38 5.05 -1.74
C HIS A 202 -19.79 6.43 -2.30
N GLU A 203 -19.47 7.51 -1.60
CA GLU A 203 -19.72 8.88 -2.08
C GLU A 203 -19.01 9.14 -3.41
N ALA A 204 -17.76 8.71 -3.55
CA ALA A 204 -17.00 8.87 -4.79
C ALA A 204 -17.58 8.01 -5.93
N PHE A 205 -18.01 6.78 -5.64
CA PHE A 205 -18.69 5.93 -6.61
C PHE A 205 -20.02 6.55 -7.09
N PHE A 206 -20.86 7.07 -6.18
CA PHE A 206 -22.10 7.74 -6.56
C PHE A 206 -21.86 8.97 -7.43
N THR A 207 -20.84 9.76 -7.10
CA THR A 207 -20.41 10.93 -7.90
C THR A 207 -20.01 10.49 -9.32
N ALA A 208 -19.26 9.40 -9.46
CA ALA A 208 -18.86 8.87 -10.75
C ALA A 208 -20.04 8.28 -11.56
N VAL A 209 -20.99 7.64 -10.90
CA VAL A 209 -22.22 7.13 -11.53
C VAL A 209 -23.09 8.26 -12.07
N ARG A 210 -23.16 9.40 -11.36
CA ARG A 210 -23.86 10.62 -11.83
C ARG A 210 -23.14 11.36 -12.96
N GLY A 211 -21.92 10.96 -13.32
CA GLY A 211 -21.13 11.62 -14.36
C GLY A 211 -20.46 12.92 -13.91
N GLU A 212 -20.40 13.17 -12.61
CA GLU A 212 -19.83 14.39 -12.02
C GLU A 212 -18.30 14.28 -11.84
N ALA A 213 -17.75 13.06 -11.86
CA ALA A 213 -16.32 12.78 -11.74
C ALA A 213 -15.94 11.47 -12.47
N PRO A 214 -14.66 11.24 -12.80
CA PRO A 214 -14.19 9.92 -13.22
C PRO A 214 -14.26 8.92 -12.07
N VAL A 215 -14.22 7.62 -12.40
CA VAL A 215 -14.08 6.56 -11.38
C VAL A 215 -12.68 6.67 -10.77
N PRO A 216 -12.54 6.81 -9.44
CA PRO A 216 -11.25 7.03 -8.78
C PRO A 216 -10.37 5.78 -8.71
N ILE A 217 -10.97 4.58 -8.74
CA ILE A 217 -10.28 3.29 -8.65
C ILE A 217 -10.88 2.38 -9.73
N SER A 218 -10.20 2.28 -10.85
CA SER A 218 -10.67 1.56 -12.02
C SER A 218 -10.61 0.04 -11.83
N GLY A 219 -11.28 -0.70 -12.73
CA GLY A 219 -11.08 -2.14 -12.81
C GLY A 219 -9.61 -2.51 -13.07
N GLN A 220 -8.89 -1.71 -13.86
CA GLN A 220 -7.46 -1.90 -14.13
C GLN A 220 -6.59 -1.74 -12.87
N ASP A 221 -6.94 -0.84 -11.95
CA ASP A 221 -6.25 -0.72 -10.66
C ASP A 221 -6.37 -2.04 -9.87
N GLY A 222 -7.60 -2.56 -9.76
CA GLY A 222 -7.85 -3.82 -9.06
C GLY A 222 -7.25 -5.05 -9.73
N LEU A 223 -7.27 -5.10 -11.06
CA LEU A 223 -6.62 -6.16 -11.82
C LEU A 223 -5.10 -6.15 -11.56
N ARG A 224 -4.46 -4.98 -11.62
CA ARG A 224 -3.02 -4.89 -11.39
C ARG A 224 -2.63 -5.28 -9.96
N ALA A 225 -3.44 -4.91 -8.97
CA ALA A 225 -3.22 -5.34 -7.59
C ALA A 225 -3.35 -6.87 -7.42
N LEU A 226 -4.31 -7.50 -8.11
CA LEU A 226 -4.48 -8.96 -8.13
C LEU A 226 -3.32 -9.67 -8.84
N GLU A 227 -2.86 -9.16 -9.99
CA GLU A 227 -1.69 -9.70 -10.70
C GLU A 227 -0.43 -9.67 -9.82
N LEU A 228 -0.19 -8.55 -9.13
CA LEU A 228 0.95 -8.41 -8.22
C LEU A 228 0.84 -9.36 -7.02
N ALA A 229 -0.35 -9.53 -6.46
CA ALA A 229 -0.57 -10.49 -5.39
C ALA A 229 -0.26 -11.92 -5.83
N GLN A 230 -0.66 -12.32 -7.05
CA GLN A 230 -0.32 -13.62 -7.60
C GLN A 230 1.19 -13.78 -7.78
N ILE A 231 1.88 -12.76 -8.30
CA ILE A 231 3.34 -12.78 -8.45
C ILE A 231 4.05 -12.90 -7.09
N VAL A 232 3.54 -12.22 -6.05
CA VAL A 232 4.06 -12.32 -4.68
C VAL A 232 3.86 -13.74 -4.13
N ILE A 233 2.70 -14.36 -4.35
CA ILE A 233 2.44 -15.75 -3.98
C ILE A 233 3.43 -16.69 -4.67
N ASP A 234 3.58 -16.57 -5.99
CA ASP A 234 4.47 -17.42 -6.78
C ASP A 234 5.93 -17.25 -6.31
N SER A 235 6.34 -16.01 -6.02
CA SER A 235 7.66 -15.70 -5.46
C SER A 235 7.87 -16.35 -4.09
N GLY A 236 6.86 -16.26 -3.22
CA GLY A 236 6.88 -16.80 -1.86
C GLY A 236 6.95 -18.31 -1.79
N TYR A 237 6.20 -19.02 -2.64
CA TYR A 237 6.21 -20.49 -2.68
C TYR A 237 7.42 -21.08 -3.41
N GLU A 238 7.95 -20.37 -4.40
CA GLU A 238 9.11 -20.87 -5.15
C GLU A 238 10.46 -20.39 -4.60
N HIS A 239 10.45 -19.45 -3.64
CA HIS A 239 11.64 -18.80 -3.07
C HIS A 239 12.51 -18.15 -4.16
N GLN A 240 11.86 -17.48 -5.11
CA GLN A 240 12.50 -16.94 -6.31
C GLN A 240 12.10 -15.51 -6.60
N LEU A 241 13.06 -14.79 -7.20
CA LEU A 241 12.83 -13.47 -7.76
C LEU A 241 11.87 -13.56 -8.96
N LYS A 242 10.81 -12.75 -8.97
CA LYS A 242 9.84 -12.66 -10.06
C LYS A 242 9.84 -11.26 -10.67
N MET A 243 9.68 -11.18 -12.00
CA MET A 243 9.52 -9.93 -12.73
C MET A 243 8.03 -9.63 -12.91
N CYS A 244 7.64 -8.37 -12.76
CA CYS A 244 6.25 -7.93 -12.90
C CYS A 244 6.10 -7.21 -14.25
N GLN A 245 6.01 -7.99 -15.32
CA GLN A 245 5.72 -7.46 -16.65
C GLN A 245 4.28 -6.95 -16.75
#